data_AF-A0A9P3EU06-F1
#
_entry.id   AF-A0A9P3EU06-F1
#
_cell.length_a   1.000
_cell.length_b   1.000
_cell.length_c   1.000
_cell.angle_alpha   90.00
_cell.angle_beta   90.00
_cell.angle_gamma   90.00
#
_symmetry.space_group_name_H-M   'P 1'
#
loop_
_entity.id
_entity.type
_entity.pdbx_description
1 polymer ?
#
loop_
_entity_poly.entity_id
_entity_poly.type
_entity_poly.pdbx_seq_one_letter_code
_entity_poly.pdbx_strand_id
1 'polypeptide(L)'
;MATVQEGCAADSSVQPEGSLTAEVTGTVPATLSAADGADEAVGHKAYPSPPLKRKDISPCDDHLVSPGEDAHSGSGSEDHQRPPVYDLAQQIKNLQTENQRLQKMYSEIEMSMQKKAAQTGWSDVTDRKVQKFCNRLHSKLYMWSLDYAIEDVNTVEPKLLACAKQNIITSLDGFCKQEDWESLMKRFPARIQEGILQVFAHTLWTKHLFEDVFMKPFLYFDFYEQEEMTSTAGEPDTSLPTKLQNMYQMFRTVDEAQAQAWRSDTVRLANSIVPLNENDPDTLSMAEAAELLGMPLKTPIVGPEAYLLGERSKQARRSAVERLVSSILDGPMRLMLRELLSPEEADRRNQVIIDIYCSTAQLAARCWADRSLWEIRGLDKVGGTFHWQTETLKPHNFHIAEDRLNGKAVLVVIQPPLYRWGDVTLQYHLDSMVAQGTVIVEDPAPT
;
A
#
# COMPACT_ATOMS: atom_id res chain seq x y z
N MET A 1 44.63 -13.61 25.75
CA MET A 1 44.28 -13.22 27.13
C MET A 1 44.10 -11.71 27.17
N ALA A 2 42.84 -11.25 27.11
CA ALA A 2 42.36 -9.94 27.56
C ALA A 2 40.83 -9.98 27.39
N THR A 3 40.13 -10.31 28.46
CA THR A 3 38.67 -10.29 28.56
C THR A 3 38.21 -8.86 28.84
N VAL A 4 37.42 -8.29 27.93
CA VAL A 4 36.68 -7.05 28.17
C VAL A 4 35.22 -7.45 28.39
N GLN A 5 34.77 -7.36 29.64
CA GLN A 5 33.36 -7.41 30.02
C GLN A 5 32.80 -5.98 29.96
N GLU A 6 31.86 -5.73 29.07
CA GLU A 6 30.99 -4.54 29.17
C GLU A 6 29.75 -4.92 29.97
N GLY A 7 29.66 -4.34 31.17
CA GLY A 7 28.52 -4.49 32.07
C GLY A 7 27.39 -3.53 31.70
N CYS A 8 26.17 -4.07 31.61
CA CYS A 8 24.95 -3.27 31.73
C CYS A 8 24.78 -2.83 33.19
N ALA A 9 24.75 -1.52 33.44
CA ALA A 9 24.40 -0.95 34.74
C ALA A 9 23.26 0.05 34.59
N ALA A 10 22.25 -0.14 35.42
CA ALA A 10 21.16 0.79 35.69
C ALA A 10 21.51 1.66 36.92
N ASP A 11 20.96 2.87 36.92
CA ASP A 11 20.68 3.81 38.02
C ASP A 11 21.71 4.05 39.14
N SER A 12 22.11 5.33 39.31
CA SER A 12 21.70 6.12 40.49
C SER A 12 22.25 7.57 40.49
N SER A 13 21.38 8.45 40.95
CA SER A 13 21.47 9.87 41.32
C SER A 13 22.77 10.35 41.97
N VAL A 14 23.31 11.51 41.49
CA VAL A 14 24.07 12.50 42.29
C VAL A 14 23.89 13.90 41.68
N GLN A 15 23.32 14.86 42.43
CA GLN A 15 23.47 16.32 42.19
C GLN A 15 24.88 16.78 42.60
N PRO A 16 25.37 17.94 42.09
CA PRO A 16 25.29 19.11 42.96
C PRO A 16 25.01 20.46 42.25
N GLU A 17 24.73 21.40 43.14
CA GLU A 17 24.38 22.81 43.02
C GLU A 17 25.30 23.67 42.14
N GLY A 18 24.75 24.78 41.62
CA GLY A 18 25.52 25.81 40.93
C GLY A 18 24.67 26.94 40.35
N SER A 19 24.07 27.73 41.23
CA SER A 19 23.39 29.02 41.02
C SER A 19 24.04 29.92 39.94
N LEU A 20 23.23 30.55 39.08
CA LEU A 20 23.30 31.99 38.79
C LEU A 20 21.99 32.52 38.18
N THR A 21 21.59 33.66 38.73
CA THR A 21 20.36 34.44 38.58
C THR A 21 20.27 35.25 37.28
N ALA A 22 19.07 35.36 36.70
CA ALA A 22 18.58 36.61 36.10
C ALA A 22 17.05 36.58 35.98
N GLU A 23 16.39 37.44 36.77
CA GLU A 23 14.98 37.81 36.65
C GLU A 23 14.74 38.63 35.37
N VAL A 24 13.70 38.31 34.60
CA VAL A 24 12.86 39.34 33.96
C VAL A 24 11.39 38.89 34.03
N THR A 25 10.60 39.79 34.58
CA THR A 25 9.17 39.79 34.87
C THR A 25 8.28 39.83 33.64
N GLY A 26 7.07 39.23 33.71
CA GLY A 26 6.08 39.37 32.64
C GLY A 26 4.80 38.51 32.74
N THR A 27 4.06 38.70 33.83
CA THR A 27 2.59 38.61 34.02
C THR A 27 1.69 37.72 33.11
N VAL A 28 0.95 36.84 33.81
CA VAL A 28 -0.18 35.96 33.41
C VAL A 28 -1.48 36.75 33.13
N PRO A 29 -2.51 36.17 32.47
CA PRO A 29 -3.63 35.54 33.21
C PRO A 29 -4.08 34.19 32.57
N ALA A 30 -4.19 33.03 33.26
CA ALA A 30 -5.19 32.58 34.25
C ALA A 30 -6.63 32.78 33.73
N THR A 31 -7.36 31.76 33.26
CA THR A 31 -8.13 30.74 34.03
C THR A 31 -8.90 29.87 32.99
N LEU A 32 -9.14 28.56 33.11
CA LEU A 32 -10.06 27.79 33.98
C LEU A 32 -9.70 26.29 33.81
N SER A 33 -9.25 25.52 34.82
CA SER A 33 -10.02 24.72 35.80
C SER A 33 -11.19 23.92 35.17
N ALA A 34 -11.01 22.64 34.84
CA ALA A 34 -11.09 21.44 35.69
C ALA A 34 -12.53 20.93 35.92
N ALA A 35 -12.79 19.67 35.53
CA ALA A 35 -13.80 18.82 36.14
C ALA A 35 -13.41 17.34 35.96
N ASP A 36 -13.29 16.68 37.10
CA ASP A 36 -13.16 15.25 37.30
C ASP A 36 -14.34 14.43 36.74
N GLY A 37 -14.09 13.14 36.50
CA GLY A 37 -14.93 12.12 37.13
C GLY A 37 -15.61 11.08 36.24
N ALA A 38 -15.22 9.83 36.50
CA ALA A 38 -16.04 8.61 36.57
C ALA A 38 -16.36 7.81 35.29
N ASP A 39 -15.86 6.56 35.35
CA ASP A 39 -16.48 5.31 34.91
C ASP A 39 -17.99 5.37 34.66
N GLU A 40 -18.41 4.88 33.49
CA GLU A 40 -19.55 3.96 33.39
C GLU A 40 -19.50 3.17 32.07
N ALA A 41 -19.42 1.84 32.22
CA ALA A 41 -19.78 0.89 31.18
C ALA A 41 -21.29 0.98 30.89
N VAL A 42 -21.70 0.93 29.61
CA VAL A 42 -22.92 0.25 29.11
C VAL A 42 -23.08 0.46 27.59
N GLY A 43 -23.20 -0.66 26.87
CA GLY A 43 -24.29 -0.86 25.92
C GLY A 43 -24.13 -0.31 24.50
N HIS A 44 -23.73 -1.20 23.58
CA HIS A 44 -24.05 -1.10 22.16
C HIS A 44 -25.54 -0.80 21.95
N LYS A 45 -25.85 0.40 21.45
CA LYS A 45 -27.13 0.69 20.77
C LYS A 45 -26.85 0.93 19.30
N ALA A 46 -27.19 -0.08 18.50
CA ALA A 46 -27.33 0.04 17.06
C ALA A 46 -28.46 1.03 16.76
N TYR A 47 -28.16 2.09 16.00
CA TYR A 47 -29.19 2.94 15.39
C TYR A 47 -29.63 2.31 14.06
N PRO A 48 -30.92 2.01 13.86
CA PRO A 48 -31.41 1.56 12.57
C PRO A 48 -31.52 2.76 11.62
N SER A 49 -30.92 2.62 10.44
CA SER A 49 -31.09 3.56 9.32
C SER A 49 -32.56 3.68 8.93
N PRO A 50 -33.03 4.88 8.53
CA PRO A 50 -34.42 5.08 8.13
C PRO A 50 -34.74 4.40 6.78
N PRO A 51 -35.96 3.86 6.59
CA PRO A 51 -36.32 3.18 5.35
C PRO A 51 -36.55 4.19 4.22
N LEU A 52 -35.80 4.03 3.13
CA LEU A 52 -36.06 4.72 1.86
C LEU A 52 -37.41 4.24 1.29
N LYS A 53 -38.38 5.15 1.26
CA LYS A 53 -39.67 4.95 0.59
C LYS A 53 -39.43 4.68 -0.90
N ARG A 54 -39.61 3.43 -1.33
CA ARG A 54 -39.79 3.08 -2.74
C ARG A 54 -41.10 3.71 -3.20
N LYS A 55 -41.05 4.50 -4.28
CA LYS A 55 -42.25 4.89 -5.03
C LYS A 55 -42.71 3.65 -5.80
N ASP A 56 -43.96 3.29 -5.55
CA ASP A 56 -44.68 2.21 -6.23
C ASP A 56 -44.75 2.47 -7.74
N ILE A 57 -44.26 1.52 -8.52
CA ILE A 57 -44.59 1.39 -9.95
C ILE A 57 -45.71 0.35 -10.00
N SER A 58 -46.93 0.83 -10.22
CA SER A 58 -48.12 0.01 -10.46
C SER A 58 -47.98 -0.72 -11.80
N PRO A 59 -48.21 -2.03 -11.87
CA PRO A 59 -48.39 -2.75 -13.13
C PRO A 59 -49.85 -2.59 -13.57
N CYS A 60 -50.10 -2.14 -14.80
CA CYS A 60 -51.44 -2.19 -15.38
C CYS A 60 -51.61 -3.51 -16.11
N ASP A 61 -52.60 -4.27 -15.64
CA ASP A 61 -53.07 -5.54 -16.17
C ASP A 61 -53.67 -5.43 -17.57
N ASP A 62 -53.32 -6.41 -18.40
CA ASP A 62 -54.01 -6.76 -19.64
C ASP A 62 -55.36 -7.42 -19.32
N HIS A 63 -56.46 -6.75 -19.68
CA HIS A 63 -57.76 -7.41 -19.80
C HIS A 63 -58.42 -7.10 -21.15
N LEU A 64 -58.32 -8.08 -22.04
CA LEU A 64 -59.19 -8.31 -23.18
C LEU A 64 -60.59 -8.68 -22.71
N VAL A 65 -61.59 -7.84 -22.98
CA VAL A 65 -63.00 -8.24 -22.98
C VAL A 65 -63.74 -7.49 -24.11
N SER A 66 -64.22 -8.24 -25.10
CA SER A 66 -65.22 -7.80 -26.09
C SER A 66 -66.57 -7.53 -25.41
N PRO A 67 -67.43 -6.70 -26.02
CA PRO A 67 -68.66 -7.32 -26.52
C PRO A 67 -69.25 -6.70 -27.80
N GLY A 68 -69.85 -7.57 -28.61
CA GLY A 68 -71.29 -7.53 -28.87
C GLY A 68 -71.80 -6.45 -29.82
N GLU A 69 -72.07 -6.89 -31.04
CA GLU A 69 -72.95 -6.27 -32.04
C GLU A 69 -74.31 -5.89 -31.45
N ASP A 70 -74.83 -4.71 -31.82
CA ASP A 70 -76.20 -4.58 -32.30
C ASP A 70 -76.36 -3.28 -33.11
N ALA A 71 -76.98 -3.46 -34.28
CA ALA A 71 -77.22 -2.44 -35.29
C ALA A 71 -78.34 -1.48 -34.89
N HIS A 72 -78.20 -0.19 -35.21
CA HIS A 72 -79.27 0.58 -35.84
C HIS A 72 -78.76 1.87 -36.49
N SER A 73 -79.41 2.17 -37.61
CA SER A 73 -79.11 3.17 -38.64
C SER A 73 -79.17 4.61 -38.16
N GLY A 74 -78.26 5.45 -38.67
CA GLY A 74 -78.30 6.89 -38.43
C GLY A 74 -77.31 7.64 -39.32
N SER A 75 -77.83 8.14 -40.45
CA SER A 75 -77.19 9.08 -41.38
C SER A 75 -76.50 10.25 -40.66
N GLY A 76 -75.22 10.49 -40.97
CA GLY A 76 -74.51 11.69 -40.52
C GLY A 76 -73.08 11.76 -41.05
N SER A 77 -72.88 12.59 -42.07
CA SER A 77 -71.69 13.41 -42.39
C SER A 77 -70.30 12.98 -41.89
N GLU A 78 -69.39 12.82 -42.87
CA GLU A 78 -68.06 13.45 -42.91
C GLU A 78 -67.39 13.78 -41.55
N ASP A 79 -66.43 12.96 -41.13
CA ASP A 79 -65.03 13.39 -41.00
C ASP A 79 -64.16 12.22 -40.50
N HIS A 80 -63.33 11.68 -41.39
CA HIS A 80 -62.19 10.86 -40.96
C HIS A 80 -61.15 11.79 -40.35
N GLN A 81 -61.22 12.01 -39.03
CA GLN A 81 -60.12 12.57 -38.26
C GLN A 81 -58.93 11.61 -38.31
N ARG A 82 -58.13 11.73 -39.38
CA ARG A 82 -56.69 11.45 -39.30
C ARG A 82 -56.16 12.23 -38.10
N PRO A 83 -55.35 11.63 -37.21
CA PRO A 83 -54.64 12.42 -36.20
C PRO A 83 -53.92 13.54 -36.94
N PRO A 84 -54.08 14.81 -36.52
CA PRO A 84 -53.64 15.94 -37.29
C PRO A 84 -52.14 15.80 -37.50
N VAL A 85 -51.70 15.80 -38.76
CA VAL A 85 -50.29 15.70 -39.17
C VAL A 85 -49.39 16.71 -38.44
N TYR A 86 -50.00 17.77 -37.90
CA TYR A 86 -49.40 18.78 -37.03
C TYR A 86 -48.88 18.26 -35.68
N ASP A 87 -49.55 17.29 -35.04
CA ASP A 87 -49.14 16.71 -33.75
C ASP A 87 -47.92 15.78 -33.93
N LEU A 88 -47.92 15.00 -35.01
CA LEU A 88 -46.80 14.11 -35.33
C LEU A 88 -45.53 14.90 -35.69
N ALA A 89 -45.67 15.99 -36.44
CA ALA A 89 -44.54 16.87 -36.77
C ALA A 89 -43.93 17.51 -35.51
N GLN A 90 -44.78 17.90 -34.55
CA GLN A 90 -44.33 18.46 -33.28
C GLN A 90 -43.64 17.40 -32.41
N GLN A 91 -44.16 16.17 -32.37
CA GLN A 91 -43.53 15.05 -31.67
C GLN A 91 -42.17 14.69 -32.27
N ILE A 92 -42.05 14.66 -33.61
CA ILE A 92 -40.77 14.41 -34.30
C ILE A 92 -39.76 15.50 -33.92
N LYS A 93 -40.17 16.77 -33.91
CA LYS A 93 -39.29 17.89 -33.52
C LYS A 93 -38.84 17.79 -32.06
N ASN A 94 -39.73 17.41 -31.15
CA ASN A 94 -39.41 17.21 -29.74
C ASN A 94 -38.43 16.05 -29.55
N LEU A 95 -38.67 14.92 -30.23
CA LEU A 95 -37.77 13.75 -30.20
C LEU A 95 -36.39 14.06 -30.78
N GLN A 96 -36.32 14.83 -31.87
CA GLN A 96 -35.04 15.27 -32.44
C GLN A 96 -34.26 16.16 -31.48
N THR A 97 -34.96 17.07 -30.77
CA THR A 97 -34.33 17.96 -29.78
C THR A 97 -33.80 17.16 -28.59
N GLU A 98 -34.57 16.20 -28.08
CA GLU A 98 -34.11 15.35 -26.97
C GLU A 98 -32.98 14.42 -27.39
N ASN A 99 -33.01 13.87 -28.61
CA ASN A 99 -31.93 13.03 -29.12
C ASN A 99 -30.63 13.84 -29.26
N GLN A 100 -30.70 15.09 -29.73
CA GLN A 100 -29.54 16.00 -29.75
C GLN A 100 -29.02 16.30 -28.34
N ARG A 101 -29.92 16.50 -27.37
CA ARG A 101 -29.54 16.71 -25.95
C ARG A 101 -28.84 15.48 -25.38
N LEU A 102 -29.37 14.29 -25.62
CA LEU A 102 -28.81 13.02 -25.18
C LEU A 102 -27.45 12.75 -25.85
N GLN A 103 -27.32 13.02 -27.15
CA GLN A 103 -26.03 12.91 -27.85
C GLN A 103 -24.98 13.84 -27.24
N LYS A 104 -25.33 15.10 -26.96
CA LYS A 104 -24.42 16.04 -26.29
C LYS A 104 -23.99 15.54 -24.91
N MET A 105 -24.96 15.07 -24.10
CA MET A 105 -24.68 14.52 -22.77
C MET A 105 -23.81 13.26 -22.86
N TYR A 106 -24.05 12.40 -23.84
CA TYR A 106 -23.23 11.21 -24.09
C TYR A 106 -21.80 11.59 -24.46
N SER A 107 -21.60 12.56 -25.36
CA SER A 107 -20.27 13.06 -25.71
C SER A 107 -19.55 13.73 -24.55
N GLU A 108 -20.26 14.45 -23.67
CA GLU A 108 -19.68 15.04 -22.45
C GLU A 108 -19.26 13.96 -21.44
N ILE A 109 -20.09 12.92 -21.26
CA ILE A 109 -19.75 11.75 -20.44
C ILE A 109 -18.56 11.00 -21.03
N GLU A 110 -18.54 10.77 -22.34
CA GLU A 110 -17.47 10.10 -23.05
C GLU A 110 -16.15 10.88 -22.94
N MET A 111 -16.17 12.20 -23.14
CA MET A 111 -15.01 13.07 -22.93
C MET A 111 -14.54 13.08 -21.46
N SER A 112 -15.47 13.07 -20.50
CA SER A 112 -15.15 12.97 -19.07
C SER A 112 -14.51 11.62 -18.73
N MET A 113 -15.04 10.53 -19.30
CA MET A 113 -14.49 9.19 -19.16
C MET A 113 -13.13 9.07 -19.84
N GLN A 114 -12.93 9.63 -21.03
CA GLN A 114 -11.64 9.70 -21.72
C GLN A 114 -10.62 10.57 -20.97
N LYS A 115 -11.04 11.69 -20.36
CA LYS A 115 -10.18 12.54 -19.53
C LYS A 115 -9.77 11.80 -18.24
N LYS A 116 -10.70 11.10 -17.60
CA LYS A 116 -10.40 10.22 -16.46
C LYS A 116 -9.48 9.06 -16.88
N ALA A 117 -9.71 8.45 -18.04
CA ALA A 117 -8.89 7.39 -18.61
C ALA A 117 -7.46 7.87 -18.94
N ALA A 118 -7.32 9.10 -19.46
CA ALA A 118 -6.03 9.73 -19.73
C ALA A 118 -5.30 10.15 -18.43
N GLN A 119 -6.04 10.51 -17.38
CA GLN A 119 -5.49 10.73 -16.04
C GLN A 119 -5.03 9.41 -15.38
N THR A 120 -5.74 8.30 -15.62
CA THR A 120 -5.35 6.95 -15.18
C THR A 120 -4.25 6.32 -16.04
N GLY A 121 -3.96 6.86 -17.23
CA GLY A 121 -2.88 6.41 -18.13
C GLY A 121 -1.46 6.59 -17.56
N TRP A 122 -1.32 7.20 -16.39
CA TRP A 122 -0.08 7.21 -15.60
C TRP A 122 0.26 5.85 -14.98
N SER A 123 -0.71 4.96 -14.80
CA SER A 123 -0.50 3.62 -14.25
C SER A 123 -0.40 2.58 -15.36
N ASP A 124 0.76 2.50 -16.02
CA ASP A 124 1.15 1.30 -16.81
C ASP A 124 1.59 0.14 -15.88
N VAL A 125 1.22 0.20 -14.59
CA VAL A 125 1.54 -0.83 -13.61
C VAL A 125 0.40 -1.83 -13.56
N THR A 126 0.54 -2.89 -14.34
CA THR A 126 -0.36 -4.05 -14.31
C THR A 126 -0.01 -4.98 -13.15
N ASP A 127 -0.97 -5.75 -12.67
CA ASP A 127 -0.75 -6.76 -11.61
C ASP A 127 0.38 -7.72 -11.97
N ARG A 128 0.48 -8.12 -13.25
CA ARG A 128 1.57 -8.96 -13.75
C ARG A 128 2.95 -8.31 -13.59
N LYS A 129 3.06 -6.99 -13.82
CA LYS A 129 4.33 -6.25 -13.63
C LYS A 129 4.70 -6.18 -12.14
N VAL A 130 3.72 -5.92 -11.26
CA VAL A 130 3.93 -5.91 -9.80
C VAL A 130 4.33 -7.30 -9.31
N GLN A 131 3.63 -8.35 -9.72
CA GLN A 131 3.95 -9.74 -9.37
C GLN A 131 5.37 -10.13 -9.79
N LYS A 132 5.77 -9.81 -11.04
CA LYS A 132 7.14 -10.04 -11.52
C LYS A 132 8.16 -9.26 -10.69
N PHE A 133 7.85 -8.03 -10.31
CA PHE A 133 8.71 -7.23 -9.45
C PHE A 133 8.88 -7.88 -8.08
N CYS A 134 7.80 -8.29 -7.41
CA CYS A 134 7.86 -8.97 -6.11
C CYS A 134 8.69 -10.27 -6.19
N ASN A 135 8.53 -11.06 -7.25
CA ASN A 135 9.35 -12.26 -7.44
C ASN A 135 10.85 -11.93 -7.59
N ARG A 136 11.20 -10.91 -8.37
CA ARG A 136 12.59 -10.44 -8.51
C ARG A 136 13.14 -9.87 -7.20
N LEU A 137 12.31 -9.13 -6.48
CA LEU A 137 12.64 -8.55 -5.18
C LEU A 137 13.00 -9.64 -4.17
N HIS A 138 12.15 -10.66 -4.03
CA HIS A 138 12.40 -11.83 -3.18
C HIS A 138 13.77 -12.46 -3.49
N SER A 139 14.07 -12.72 -4.76
CA SER A 139 15.36 -13.28 -5.16
C SER A 139 16.53 -12.36 -4.82
N LYS A 140 16.41 -11.04 -5.03
CA LYS A 140 17.49 -10.09 -4.72
C LYS A 140 17.77 -10.00 -3.21
N LEU A 141 16.74 -9.94 -2.38
CA LEU A 141 16.90 -9.92 -0.92
C LEU A 141 17.42 -11.24 -0.38
N TYR A 142 17.00 -12.37 -0.96
CA TYR A 142 17.55 -13.68 -0.65
C TYR A 142 19.06 -13.73 -0.95
N MET A 143 19.48 -13.33 -2.15
CA MET A 143 20.91 -13.31 -2.53
C MET A 143 21.71 -12.36 -1.63
N TRP A 144 21.18 -11.16 -1.33
CA TRP A 144 21.82 -10.25 -0.39
C TRP A 144 22.02 -10.90 1.00
N SER A 145 21.02 -11.64 1.48
CA SER A 145 21.08 -12.31 2.78
C SER A 145 22.08 -13.45 2.78
N LEU A 146 22.18 -14.20 1.67
CA LEU A 146 23.24 -15.21 1.50
C LEU A 146 24.64 -14.57 1.52
N ASP A 147 24.80 -13.44 0.84
CA ASP A 147 26.10 -12.80 0.69
C ASP A 147 26.56 -12.13 2.00
N TYR A 148 25.66 -11.57 2.80
CA TYR A 148 26.03 -10.66 3.90
C TYR A 148 25.52 -11.03 5.30
N ALA A 149 24.60 -11.99 5.44
CA ALA A 149 24.20 -12.49 6.75
C ALA A 149 25.03 -13.72 7.18
N ILE A 150 25.01 -14.02 8.48
CA ILE A 150 25.70 -15.18 9.05
C ILE A 150 25.02 -16.46 8.56
N GLU A 151 25.78 -17.31 7.87
CA GLU A 151 25.27 -18.52 7.22
C GLU A 151 24.84 -19.60 8.22
N ASP A 152 25.71 -19.92 9.18
CA ASP A 152 25.43 -20.94 10.19
C ASP A 152 25.34 -20.28 11.57
N VAL A 153 24.13 -20.25 12.13
CA VAL A 153 23.86 -19.67 13.45
C VAL A 153 24.68 -20.34 14.54
N ASN A 154 25.03 -21.64 14.41
CA ASN A 154 25.79 -22.37 15.42
C ASN A 154 27.20 -21.79 15.62
N THR A 155 27.75 -21.08 14.63
CA THR A 155 29.06 -20.43 14.71
C THR A 155 29.09 -19.23 15.66
N VAL A 156 27.92 -18.61 15.90
CA VAL A 156 27.76 -17.39 16.70
C VAL A 156 26.80 -17.54 17.87
N GLU A 157 25.92 -18.54 17.85
CA GLU A 157 24.88 -18.76 18.85
C GLU A 157 25.41 -18.82 20.28
N PRO A 158 26.51 -19.54 20.59
CA PRO A 158 27.05 -19.57 21.94
C PRO A 158 27.50 -18.19 22.46
N LYS A 159 27.71 -17.23 21.56
CA LYS A 159 28.11 -15.85 21.85
C LYS A 159 26.94 -14.87 21.79
N LEU A 160 25.81 -15.26 21.21
CA LEU A 160 24.61 -14.43 21.14
C LEU A 160 23.95 -14.38 22.53
N LEU A 161 24.00 -13.21 23.15
CA LEU A 161 23.32 -12.95 24.41
C LEU A 161 21.80 -13.17 24.27
N ALA A 162 21.14 -13.59 25.36
CA ALA A 162 19.69 -13.81 25.36
C ALA A 162 18.90 -12.55 24.96
N CYS A 163 19.36 -11.35 25.37
CA CYS A 163 18.77 -10.08 24.94
C CYS A 163 18.92 -9.84 23.44
N ALA A 164 20.04 -10.24 22.82
CA ALA A 164 20.24 -10.13 21.38
C ALA A 164 19.29 -11.06 20.61
N LYS A 165 19.15 -12.32 21.06
CA LYS A 165 18.18 -13.27 20.52
C LYS A 165 16.76 -12.69 20.57
N GLN A 166 16.34 -12.14 21.71
CA GLN A 166 15.02 -11.54 21.87
C GLN A 166 14.83 -10.29 21.01
N ASN A 167 15.86 -9.44 20.89
CA ASN A 167 15.81 -8.25 20.05
C ASN A 167 15.60 -8.59 18.56
N ILE A 168 16.22 -9.67 18.07
CA ILE A 168 15.99 -10.15 16.70
C ILE A 168 14.52 -10.55 16.51
N ILE A 169 13.98 -11.41 17.38
CA ILE A 169 12.59 -11.87 17.27
C ILE A 169 11.60 -10.70 17.37
N THR A 170 11.82 -9.79 18.32
CA THR A 170 10.97 -8.61 18.53
C THR A 170 11.00 -7.67 17.33
N SER A 171 12.15 -7.50 16.68
CA SER A 171 12.25 -6.68 15.46
C SER A 171 11.41 -7.21 14.30
N LEU A 172 11.10 -8.51 14.32
CA LEU A 172 10.29 -9.20 13.33
C LEU A 172 8.80 -9.30 13.72
N ASP A 173 8.34 -8.52 14.70
CA ASP A 173 6.92 -8.50 15.08
C ASP A 173 6.00 -8.24 13.88
N GLY A 174 4.85 -8.93 13.86
CA GLY A 174 3.94 -9.00 12.72
C GLY A 174 4.37 -9.92 11.57
N PHE A 175 5.64 -10.33 11.50
CA PHE A 175 6.20 -11.17 10.42
C PHE A 175 6.73 -12.51 10.93
N CYS A 176 7.18 -12.59 12.18
CA CYS A 176 7.65 -13.80 12.84
C CYS A 176 6.82 -14.04 14.10
N LYS A 177 6.58 -15.31 14.43
CA LYS A 177 5.90 -15.68 15.66
C LYS A 177 6.72 -15.22 16.87
N GLN A 178 6.07 -14.47 17.76
CA GLN A 178 6.71 -13.90 18.94
C GLN A 178 6.78 -14.95 20.06
N GLU A 179 7.77 -15.82 19.97
CA GLU A 179 8.10 -16.87 20.94
C GLU A 179 9.54 -16.72 21.41
N ASP A 180 9.91 -17.40 22.51
CA ASP A 180 11.32 -17.46 22.89
C ASP A 180 12.14 -18.20 21.81
N TRP A 181 13.40 -17.79 21.68
CA TRP A 181 14.31 -18.31 20.66
C TRP A 181 14.36 -19.85 20.65
N GLU A 182 14.53 -20.49 21.81
CA GLU A 182 14.73 -21.93 21.90
C GLU A 182 13.46 -22.71 21.50
N SER A 183 12.27 -22.23 21.88
CA SER A 183 11.00 -22.80 21.44
C SER A 183 10.78 -22.64 19.95
N LEU A 184 11.10 -21.47 19.39
CA LEU A 184 10.94 -21.20 17.97
C LEU A 184 11.89 -22.07 17.12
N MET A 185 13.17 -22.18 17.52
CA MET A 185 14.17 -22.99 16.82
C MET A 185 13.77 -24.46 16.69
N LYS A 186 13.16 -25.04 17.73
CA LYS A 186 12.68 -26.44 17.70
C LYS A 186 11.58 -26.71 16.67
N ARG A 187 10.85 -25.67 16.24
CA ARG A 187 9.72 -25.78 15.31
C ARG A 187 10.14 -25.61 13.85
N PHE A 188 11.33 -25.06 13.61
CA PHE A 188 11.89 -24.95 12.27
C PHE A 188 12.45 -26.29 11.78
N PRO A 189 12.42 -26.55 10.46
CA PRO A 189 13.20 -27.61 9.83
C PRO A 189 14.70 -27.46 10.12
N ALA A 190 15.43 -28.58 10.24
CA ALA A 190 16.87 -28.58 10.53
C ALA A 190 17.68 -27.65 9.61
N ARG A 191 17.42 -27.69 8.29
CA ARG A 191 18.09 -26.82 7.32
C ARG A 191 17.81 -25.32 7.54
N ILE A 192 16.63 -24.99 8.05
CA ILE A 192 16.27 -23.61 8.38
C ILE A 192 16.88 -23.20 9.72
N GLN A 193 17.03 -24.12 10.68
CA GLN A 193 17.69 -23.85 11.95
C GLN A 193 19.13 -23.37 11.72
N GLU A 194 19.90 -24.07 10.87
CA GLU A 194 21.27 -23.68 10.53
C GLU A 194 21.32 -22.25 9.92
N GLY A 195 20.48 -22.00 8.92
CA GLY A 195 20.40 -20.73 8.17
C GLY A 195 19.47 -19.66 8.75
N ILE A 196 19.08 -19.74 10.02
CA ILE A 196 17.97 -18.93 10.54
C ILE A 196 18.25 -17.42 10.50
N LEU A 197 19.51 -17.02 10.70
CA LEU A 197 19.90 -15.60 10.67
C LEU A 197 19.78 -15.01 9.26
N GLN A 198 20.03 -15.80 8.21
CA GLN A 198 19.79 -15.37 6.83
C GLN A 198 18.29 -15.20 6.55
N VAL A 199 17.45 -16.12 7.07
CA VAL A 199 15.99 -16.03 6.94
C VAL A 199 15.45 -14.80 7.67
N PHE A 200 15.92 -14.53 8.88
CA PHE A 200 15.53 -13.36 9.66
C PHE A 200 16.03 -12.05 9.05
N ALA A 201 17.26 -12.00 8.52
CA ALA A 201 17.76 -10.83 7.79
C ALA A 201 16.91 -10.53 6.54
N HIS A 202 16.60 -11.55 5.73
CA HIS A 202 15.72 -11.42 4.57
C HIS A 202 14.33 -10.91 4.99
N THR A 203 13.76 -11.49 6.04
CA THR A 203 12.44 -11.11 6.54
C THR A 203 12.44 -9.66 7.05
N LEU A 204 13.47 -9.24 7.79
CA LEU A 204 13.56 -7.89 8.33
C LEU A 204 13.68 -6.84 7.21
N TRP A 205 14.49 -7.10 6.19
CA TRP A 205 14.52 -6.25 5.00
C TRP A 205 13.15 -6.18 4.31
N THR A 206 12.49 -7.33 4.14
CA THR A 206 11.20 -7.36 3.45
C THR A 206 10.12 -6.62 4.24
N LYS A 207 10.11 -6.78 5.57
CA LYS A 207 9.23 -6.06 6.49
C LYS A 207 9.36 -4.55 6.29
N HIS A 208 10.55 -4.00 6.52
CA HIS A 208 10.78 -2.55 6.38
C HIS A 208 10.51 -2.06 4.97
N LEU A 209 10.85 -2.84 3.95
CA LEU A 209 10.60 -2.47 2.57
C LEU A 209 9.09 -2.34 2.27
N PHE A 210 8.25 -3.27 2.76
CA PHE A 210 6.82 -3.16 2.53
C PHE A 210 6.15 -2.16 3.48
N GLU A 211 6.47 -2.16 4.76
CA GLU A 211 5.82 -1.30 5.77
C GLU A 211 6.30 0.15 5.70
N ASP A 212 7.59 0.39 5.54
CA ASP A 212 8.19 1.72 5.63
C ASP A 212 8.42 2.38 4.27
N VAL A 213 8.39 1.62 3.18
CA VAL A 213 8.58 2.16 1.83
C VAL A 213 7.34 1.96 0.96
N PHE A 214 6.93 0.71 0.74
CA PHE A 214 5.83 0.44 -0.18
C PHE A 214 4.51 1.00 0.34
N MET A 215 4.16 0.79 1.61
CA MET A 215 2.88 1.22 2.19
C MET A 215 2.82 2.68 2.64
N LYS A 216 3.90 3.45 2.45
CA LYS A 216 3.98 4.88 2.79
C LYS A 216 4.01 5.74 1.52
N PRO A 217 2.85 6.04 0.91
CA PRO A 217 2.79 6.77 -0.37
C PRO A 217 3.39 8.18 -0.31
N PHE A 218 3.52 8.77 0.88
CA PHE A 218 4.02 10.12 1.09
C PHE A 218 5.45 10.19 1.64
N LEU A 219 6.18 9.06 1.74
CA LEU A 219 7.50 8.96 2.41
C LEU A 219 8.51 10.06 2.03
N TYR A 220 8.46 10.55 0.79
CA TYR A 220 9.46 11.46 0.23
C TYR A 220 9.12 12.95 0.35
N PHE A 221 8.00 13.32 0.99
CA PHE A 221 7.63 14.73 1.14
C PHE A 221 8.47 15.50 2.16
N ASP A 222 9.28 14.84 2.99
CA ASP A 222 10.16 15.53 3.96
C ASP A 222 11.29 16.35 3.33
N PHE A 223 11.62 16.13 2.07
CA PHE A 223 12.76 16.79 1.42
C PHE A 223 12.45 18.17 0.85
N TYR A 224 11.22 18.65 1.00
CA TYR A 224 10.84 20.02 0.60
C TYR A 224 11.12 21.04 1.69
N GLU A 225 11.33 20.59 2.94
CA GLU A 225 11.72 21.42 4.07
C GLU A 225 13.16 21.05 4.45
N GLN A 226 14.08 22.00 4.33
CA GLN A 226 15.51 21.85 4.67
C GLN A 226 15.76 21.80 6.20
N GLU A 227 14.74 21.55 7.01
CA GLU A 227 14.92 21.52 8.46
C GLU A 227 15.47 20.15 8.86
N GLU A 228 16.70 20.15 9.38
CA GLU A 228 17.33 19.01 10.02
C GLU A 228 16.37 18.45 11.07
N MET A 229 15.76 17.30 10.75
CA MET A 229 14.96 16.51 11.69
C MET A 229 15.85 16.04 12.83
N THR A 230 15.98 16.87 13.86
CA THR A 230 16.43 16.47 15.18
C THR A 230 15.21 15.92 15.92
N SER A 231 14.79 14.71 15.58
CA SER A 231 13.75 14.02 16.34
C SER A 231 14.27 13.78 17.76
N THR A 232 13.85 14.60 18.71
CA THR A 232 14.02 14.37 20.13
C THR A 232 13.09 13.23 20.54
N ALA A 233 13.64 12.23 21.23
CA ALA A 233 12.88 11.06 21.66
C ALA A 233 11.71 11.49 22.56
N GLY A 234 10.47 11.29 22.10
CA GLY A 234 9.24 11.52 22.88
C GLY A 234 8.25 12.52 22.27
N GLU A 235 8.62 13.28 21.23
CA GLU A 235 7.69 14.16 20.54
C GLU A 235 6.97 13.45 19.37
N PRO A 236 5.67 13.73 19.12
CA PRO A 236 4.95 13.16 18.01
C PRO A 236 5.60 13.57 16.69
N ASP A 237 5.75 12.62 15.75
CA ASP A 237 6.33 12.89 14.44
C ASP A 237 5.50 13.95 13.68
N THR A 238 6.02 15.17 13.62
CA THR A 238 5.40 16.30 12.92
C THR A 238 5.86 16.44 11.47
N SER A 239 6.51 15.41 10.91
CA SER A 239 6.96 15.36 9.53
C SER A 239 5.83 15.61 8.54
N LEU A 240 6.15 16.17 7.37
CA LEU A 240 5.16 16.41 6.32
C LEU A 240 4.54 15.09 5.79
N PRO A 241 5.30 14.00 5.55
CA PRO A 241 4.75 12.67 5.25
C PRO A 241 3.73 12.20 6.28
N THR A 242 4.01 12.33 7.58
CA THR A 242 3.08 11.90 8.63
C THR A 242 1.83 12.76 8.67
N LYS A 243 1.94 14.08 8.49
CA LYS A 243 0.78 14.98 8.35
C LYS A 243 -0.07 14.63 7.13
N LEU A 244 0.53 14.36 5.97
CA LEU A 244 -0.19 13.96 4.75
C LEU A 244 -0.87 12.60 4.92
N GLN A 245 -0.21 11.65 5.58
CA GLN A 245 -0.79 10.35 5.91
C GLN A 245 -1.99 10.48 6.85
N ASN A 246 -1.88 11.30 7.89
CA ASN A 246 -3.00 11.56 8.81
C ASN A 246 -4.17 12.24 8.10
N MET A 247 -3.91 13.21 7.23
CA MET A 247 -4.94 13.86 6.43
C MET A 247 -5.62 12.88 5.48
N TYR A 248 -4.86 11.99 4.84
CA TYR A 248 -5.42 10.92 4.01
C TYR A 248 -6.36 10.02 4.80
N GLN A 249 -5.96 9.56 5.99
CA GLN A 249 -6.83 8.72 6.84
C GLN A 249 -8.09 9.47 7.27
N MET A 250 -7.99 10.76 7.62
CA MET A 250 -9.17 11.59 7.91
C MET A 250 -10.13 11.64 6.71
N PHE A 251 -9.64 11.91 5.50
CA PHE A 251 -10.48 11.94 4.31
C PHE A 251 -11.15 10.59 4.04
N ARG A 252 -10.47 9.47 4.29
CA ARG A 252 -11.06 8.14 4.14
C ARG A 252 -12.28 7.90 5.04
N THR A 253 -12.30 8.50 6.24
CA THR A 253 -13.46 8.39 7.15
C THR A 253 -14.70 9.14 6.64
N VAL A 254 -14.51 10.12 5.75
CA VAL A 254 -15.59 10.96 5.20
C VAL A 254 -16.05 10.43 3.84
N ASP A 255 -15.12 10.23 2.91
CA ASP A 255 -15.39 9.72 1.57
C ASP A 255 -14.14 8.98 1.06
N GLU A 256 -14.20 7.64 1.11
CA GLU A 256 -13.08 6.79 0.70
C GLU A 256 -12.70 6.97 -0.77
N ALA A 257 -13.66 7.15 -1.67
CA ALA A 257 -13.41 7.29 -3.10
C ALA A 257 -12.70 8.62 -3.42
N GLN A 258 -13.14 9.71 -2.80
CA GLN A 258 -12.46 11.01 -2.94
C GLN A 258 -11.09 11.02 -2.26
N ALA A 259 -10.93 10.34 -1.12
CA ALA A 259 -9.63 10.19 -0.48
C ALA A 259 -8.63 9.45 -1.39
N GLN A 260 -9.05 8.39 -2.08
CA GLN A 260 -8.20 7.70 -3.05
C GLN A 260 -7.83 8.59 -4.23
N ALA A 261 -8.78 9.34 -4.77
CA ALA A 261 -8.51 10.29 -5.84
C ALA A 261 -7.49 11.36 -5.39
N TRP A 262 -7.66 11.91 -4.19
CA TRP A 262 -6.75 12.90 -3.62
C TRP A 262 -5.33 12.35 -3.43
N ARG A 263 -5.18 11.15 -2.87
CA ARG A 263 -3.87 10.49 -2.72
C ARG A 263 -3.24 10.23 -4.08
N SER A 264 -3.99 9.63 -5.01
CA SER A 264 -3.56 9.33 -6.38
C SER A 264 -3.05 10.58 -7.10
N ASP A 265 -3.82 11.67 -7.08
CA ASP A 265 -3.42 12.91 -7.73
C ASP A 265 -2.22 13.57 -7.05
N THR A 266 -2.16 13.58 -5.72
CA THR A 266 -1.00 14.09 -4.96
C THR A 266 0.28 13.35 -5.34
N VAL A 267 0.26 12.02 -5.30
CA VAL A 267 1.43 11.18 -5.64
C VAL A 267 1.78 11.34 -7.11
N ARG A 268 0.79 11.32 -8.02
CA ARG A 268 1.00 11.47 -9.46
C ARG A 268 1.62 12.82 -9.82
N LEU A 269 1.13 13.92 -9.25
CA LEU A 269 1.64 15.26 -9.51
C LEU A 269 3.05 15.45 -8.95
N ALA A 270 3.31 14.97 -7.72
CA ALA A 270 4.65 15.01 -7.14
C ALA A 270 5.66 14.18 -7.94
N ASN A 271 5.21 13.09 -8.58
CA ASN A 271 6.04 12.19 -9.37
C ASN A 271 5.95 12.42 -10.88
N SER A 272 5.47 13.59 -11.30
CA SER A 272 5.27 13.92 -12.71
C SER A 272 6.59 14.10 -13.47
N ILE A 273 7.36 13.03 -13.65
CA ILE A 273 8.47 12.94 -14.60
C ILE A 273 7.84 12.51 -15.94
N VAL A 274 7.95 13.33 -16.98
CA VAL A 274 7.63 12.90 -18.35
C VAL A 274 8.38 11.59 -18.61
N PRO A 275 7.74 10.51 -19.09
CA PRO A 275 8.47 9.34 -19.53
C PRO A 275 9.27 9.73 -20.76
N LEU A 276 10.52 10.16 -20.55
CA LEU A 276 11.56 9.98 -21.55
C LEU A 276 11.91 8.49 -21.49
N ASN A 277 11.09 7.70 -22.19
CA ASN A 277 11.39 6.32 -22.52
C ASN A 277 12.71 6.31 -23.28
N GLU A 278 13.79 5.87 -22.63
CA GLU A 278 14.97 5.43 -23.38
C GLU A 278 15.51 4.07 -22.94
N ASN A 279 15.13 3.48 -21.79
CA ASN A 279 15.86 2.30 -21.29
C ASN A 279 15.02 1.18 -20.62
N ASP A 280 13.70 1.09 -20.83
CA ASP A 280 12.93 -0.08 -20.35
C ASP A 280 12.68 -1.08 -21.51
N PRO A 281 13.39 -2.23 -21.55
CA PRO A 281 13.32 -3.17 -22.67
C PRO A 281 11.96 -3.88 -22.83
N ASP A 282 11.07 -3.78 -21.84
CA ASP A 282 9.72 -4.36 -21.87
C ASP A 282 8.63 -3.35 -22.28
N THR A 283 8.98 -2.10 -22.59
CA THR A 283 8.02 -1.05 -22.97
C THR A 283 8.15 -0.77 -24.46
N LEU A 284 7.15 -1.14 -25.27
CA LEU A 284 7.03 -0.64 -26.66
C LEU A 284 7.21 0.87 -26.62
N SER A 285 8.12 1.40 -27.45
CA SER A 285 8.37 2.83 -27.49
C SER A 285 7.03 3.54 -27.69
N MET A 286 6.79 4.62 -26.92
CA MET A 286 5.56 5.38 -27.03
C MET A 286 5.36 5.92 -28.47
N ALA A 287 6.46 6.06 -29.22
CA ALA A 287 6.47 6.38 -30.64
C ALA A 287 5.96 5.21 -31.51
N GLU A 288 6.42 3.97 -31.24
CA GLU A 288 5.97 2.77 -31.96
C GLU A 288 4.49 2.47 -31.71
N ALA A 289 4.03 2.62 -30.45
CA ALA A 289 2.62 2.44 -30.11
C ALA A 289 1.70 3.53 -30.73
N ALA A 290 2.20 4.77 -30.84
CA ALA A 290 1.46 5.85 -31.49
C ALA A 290 1.36 5.66 -33.02
N GLU A 291 2.41 5.13 -33.64
CA GLU A 291 2.45 4.82 -35.08
C GLU A 291 1.53 3.64 -35.44
N LEU A 292 1.50 2.59 -34.60
CA LEU A 292 0.64 1.41 -34.81
C LEU A 292 -0.86 1.71 -34.64
N LEU A 293 -1.21 2.71 -33.81
CA LEU A 293 -2.59 3.09 -33.51
C LEU A 293 -3.06 4.36 -34.23
N GLY A 294 -2.21 4.99 -35.06
CA GLY A 294 -2.54 6.24 -35.76
C GLY A 294 -2.89 7.41 -34.83
N MET A 295 -2.35 7.40 -33.60
CA MET A 295 -2.65 8.38 -32.56
C MET A 295 -1.63 9.52 -32.64
N PRO A 296 -2.04 10.81 -32.61
CA PRO A 296 -1.10 11.91 -32.63
C PRO A 296 -0.19 11.86 -31.40
N LEU A 297 1.12 12.00 -31.64
CA LEU A 297 2.16 12.08 -30.62
C LEU A 297 1.84 13.25 -29.68
N LYS A 298 1.24 12.97 -28.52
CA LYS A 298 0.95 14.01 -27.53
C LYS A 298 2.29 14.52 -26.99
N THR A 299 2.64 15.75 -27.32
CA THR A 299 3.67 16.49 -26.60
C THR A 299 3.31 16.50 -25.10
N PRO A 300 4.28 16.46 -24.18
CA PRO A 300 3.97 16.44 -22.77
C PRO A 300 3.20 17.72 -22.44
N ILE A 301 1.99 17.56 -21.91
CA ILE A 301 1.08 18.65 -21.51
C ILE A 301 1.65 19.46 -20.33
N VAL A 302 2.84 19.08 -19.82
CA VAL A 302 3.38 19.58 -18.56
C VAL A 302 4.63 20.40 -18.81
N GLY A 303 4.65 21.63 -18.30
CA GLY A 303 5.76 22.58 -18.46
C GLY A 303 7.05 22.15 -17.72
N PRO A 304 8.17 22.86 -17.93
CA PRO A 304 9.48 22.54 -17.34
C PRO A 304 9.48 22.38 -15.81
N GLU A 305 8.56 23.05 -15.11
CA GLU A 305 8.44 23.00 -13.64
C GLU A 305 8.05 21.61 -13.12
N ALA A 306 7.27 20.83 -13.88
CA ALA A 306 6.91 19.48 -13.45
C ALA A 306 8.09 18.50 -13.52
N TYR A 307 8.98 18.68 -14.50
CA TYR A 307 10.23 17.92 -14.58
C TYR A 307 11.08 18.14 -13.32
N LEU A 308 11.22 19.39 -12.90
CA LEU A 308 11.96 19.75 -11.70
C LEU A 308 11.34 19.12 -10.43
N LEU A 309 10.01 19.14 -10.30
CA LEU A 309 9.33 18.54 -9.16
C LEU A 309 9.51 17.02 -9.11
N GLY A 310 9.36 16.35 -10.25
CA GLY A 310 9.52 14.91 -10.36
C GLY A 310 10.94 14.43 -10.02
N GLU A 311 11.98 15.10 -10.53
CA GLU A 311 13.37 14.79 -10.17
C GLU A 311 13.67 15.07 -8.69
N ARG A 312 13.13 16.16 -8.12
CA ARG A 312 13.21 16.41 -6.67
C ARG A 312 12.58 15.28 -5.86
N SER A 313 11.38 14.82 -6.23
CA SER A 313 10.72 13.68 -5.59
C SER A 313 11.54 12.39 -5.68
N LYS A 314 12.18 12.16 -6.83
CA LYS A 314 13.06 10.99 -7.04
C LYS A 314 14.29 11.05 -6.12
N GLN A 315 14.95 12.20 -6.04
CA GLN A 315 16.08 12.39 -5.13
C GLN A 315 15.64 12.26 -3.67
N ALA A 316 14.50 12.84 -3.32
CA ALA A 316 13.90 12.74 -2.00
C ALA A 316 13.62 11.28 -1.59
N ARG A 317 13.05 10.46 -2.47
CA ARG A 317 12.89 9.02 -2.21
C ARG A 317 14.21 8.33 -1.95
N ARG A 318 15.23 8.61 -2.77
CA ARG A 318 16.56 8.01 -2.59
C ARG A 318 17.14 8.37 -1.23
N SER A 319 17.11 9.64 -0.84
CA SER A 319 17.65 10.08 0.45
C SER A 319 16.82 9.58 1.65
N ALA A 320 15.49 9.41 1.53
CA ALA A 320 14.69 8.72 2.55
C ALA A 320 15.14 7.26 2.71
N VAL A 321 15.32 6.56 1.59
CA VAL A 321 15.78 5.18 1.54
C VAL A 321 17.17 5.04 2.16
N GLU A 322 18.11 5.92 1.83
CA GLU A 322 19.48 5.89 2.38
C GLU A 322 19.46 6.02 3.91
N ARG A 323 18.70 6.98 4.46
CA ARG A 323 18.53 7.13 5.91
C ARG A 323 17.91 5.90 6.57
N LEU A 324 16.86 5.35 5.96
CA LEU A 324 16.18 4.15 6.46
C LEU A 324 17.12 2.95 6.47
N VAL A 325 17.84 2.71 5.37
CA VAL A 325 18.81 1.59 5.26
C VAL A 325 19.90 1.72 6.31
N SER A 326 20.48 2.91 6.50
CA SER A 326 21.46 3.15 7.56
C SER A 326 20.89 2.82 8.94
N SER A 327 19.69 3.31 9.26
CA SER A 327 19.03 3.03 10.53
C SER A 327 18.78 1.54 10.76
N ILE A 328 18.38 0.79 9.71
CA ILE A 328 18.17 -0.66 9.81
C ILE A 328 19.50 -1.38 10.06
N LEU A 329 20.56 -1.02 9.32
CA LEU A 329 21.90 -1.59 9.47
C LEU A 329 22.51 -1.33 10.84
N ASP A 330 22.27 -0.15 11.42
CA ASP A 330 22.73 0.21 12.77
C ASP A 330 21.88 -0.43 13.89
N GLY A 331 20.68 -0.89 13.54
CA GLY A 331 19.70 -1.53 14.41
C GLY A 331 19.85 -3.06 14.54
N PRO A 332 18.75 -3.81 14.72
CA PRO A 332 18.77 -5.26 14.92
C PRO A 332 19.42 -6.06 13.78
N MET A 333 19.46 -5.51 12.56
CA MET A 333 20.11 -6.14 11.41
C MET A 333 21.56 -6.50 11.70
N ARG A 334 22.32 -5.63 12.39
CA ARG A 334 23.74 -5.85 12.70
C ARG A 334 24.03 -7.16 13.41
N LEU A 335 23.08 -7.67 14.20
CA LEU A 335 23.21 -8.91 14.96
C LEU A 335 23.20 -10.15 14.07
N MET A 336 22.77 -10.00 12.81
CA MET A 336 22.62 -11.08 11.84
C MET A 336 23.66 -10.99 10.72
N LEU A 337 24.48 -9.93 10.67
CA LEU A 337 25.46 -9.72 9.60
C LEU A 337 26.77 -10.43 9.90
N ARG A 338 27.38 -11.00 8.87
CA ARG A 338 28.75 -11.52 9.00
C ARG A 338 29.76 -10.38 9.01
N GLU A 339 30.95 -10.70 9.48
CA GLU A 339 32.10 -9.82 9.36
C GLU A 339 32.46 -9.60 7.88
N LEU A 340 32.78 -8.34 7.55
CA LEU A 340 33.19 -7.93 6.21
C LEU A 340 34.72 -7.89 6.14
N LEU A 341 35.27 -8.25 4.99
CA LEU A 341 36.70 -8.38 4.75
C LEU A 341 37.34 -7.06 4.32
N SER A 342 36.55 -6.12 3.79
CA SER A 342 37.06 -4.82 3.34
C SER A 342 36.01 -3.70 3.38
N PRO A 343 36.44 -2.43 3.38
CA PRO A 343 35.54 -1.28 3.23
C PRO A 343 34.76 -1.30 1.92
N GLU A 344 35.39 -1.72 0.81
CA GLU A 344 34.72 -1.81 -0.49
C GLU A 344 33.57 -2.83 -0.49
N GLU A 345 33.70 -3.89 0.29
CA GLU A 345 32.63 -4.86 0.50
C GLU A 345 31.45 -4.24 1.28
N ALA A 346 31.74 -3.41 2.28
CA ALA A 346 30.72 -2.66 3.02
C ALA A 346 29.97 -1.68 2.13
N ASP A 347 30.69 -0.94 1.28
CA ASP A 347 30.11 -0.03 0.30
C ASP A 347 29.21 -0.80 -0.68
N ARG A 348 29.67 -1.95 -1.18
CA ARG A 348 28.87 -2.81 -2.07
C ARG A 348 27.61 -3.33 -1.38
N ARG A 349 27.71 -3.82 -0.14
CA ARG A 349 26.57 -4.29 0.65
C ARG A 349 25.49 -3.21 0.77
N ASN A 350 25.91 -2.00 1.12
CA ASN A 350 25.02 -0.86 1.31
C ASN A 350 24.39 -0.43 -0.03
N GLN A 351 25.19 -0.32 -1.08
CA GLN A 351 24.72 0.11 -2.40
C GLN A 351 23.68 -0.85 -2.98
N VAL A 352 23.89 -2.18 -2.86
CA VAL A 352 22.93 -3.18 -3.36
C VAL A 352 21.57 -3.04 -2.68
N ILE A 353 21.53 -2.89 -1.34
CA ILE A 353 20.26 -2.80 -0.62
C ILE A 353 19.56 -1.45 -0.86
N ILE A 354 20.32 -0.35 -0.98
CA ILE A 354 19.80 0.97 -1.36
C ILE A 354 19.13 0.89 -2.74
N ASP A 355 19.74 0.23 -3.71
CA ASP A 355 19.18 0.12 -5.06
C ASP A 355 17.89 -0.73 -5.09
N ILE A 356 17.82 -1.78 -4.26
CA ILE A 356 16.60 -2.60 -4.07
C ILE A 356 15.47 -1.73 -3.50
N TYR A 357 15.75 -0.96 -2.45
CA TYR A 357 14.76 -0.08 -1.82
C TYR A 357 14.34 1.07 -2.74
N CYS A 358 15.27 1.68 -3.48
CA CYS A 358 14.96 2.73 -4.46
C CYS A 358 14.04 2.22 -5.57
N SER A 359 14.32 1.01 -6.08
CA SER A 359 13.45 0.35 -7.08
C SER A 359 12.04 0.13 -6.54
N THR A 360 11.93 -0.25 -5.27
CA THR A 360 10.64 -0.44 -4.60
C THR A 360 9.91 0.89 -4.40
N ALA A 361 10.61 1.94 -3.93
CA ALA A 361 10.03 3.26 -3.75
C ALA A 361 9.50 3.84 -5.07
N GLN A 362 10.18 3.54 -6.19
CA GLN A 362 9.70 3.88 -7.52
C GLN A 362 8.44 3.09 -7.92
N LEU A 363 8.41 1.78 -7.66
CA LEU A 363 7.21 0.97 -7.90
C LEU A 363 6.04 1.47 -7.05
N ALA A 364 6.27 1.74 -5.76
CA ALA A 364 5.29 2.26 -4.82
C ALA A 364 4.69 3.58 -5.33
N ALA A 365 5.53 4.53 -5.75
CA ALA A 365 5.06 5.80 -6.32
C ALA A 365 4.14 5.61 -7.53
N ARG A 366 4.38 4.60 -8.37
CA ARG A 366 3.51 4.27 -9.50
C ARG A 366 2.22 3.55 -9.06
N CYS A 367 2.32 2.57 -8.17
CA CYS A 367 1.18 1.84 -7.60
C CYS A 367 0.23 2.78 -6.85
N TRP A 368 0.77 3.76 -6.14
CA TRP A 368 0.02 4.81 -5.46
C TRP A 368 -0.21 6.06 -6.33
N ALA A 369 0.14 6.05 -7.62
CA ALA A 369 -0.43 7.01 -8.57
C ALA A 369 -1.77 6.50 -9.12
N ASP A 370 -2.04 5.20 -9.03
CA ASP A 370 -3.35 4.59 -9.31
C ASP A 370 -4.35 4.90 -8.17
N ARG A 371 -5.66 4.74 -8.44
CA ARG A 371 -6.77 4.92 -7.48
C ARG A 371 -7.07 3.69 -6.63
N SER A 372 -6.36 2.59 -6.91
CA SER A 372 -6.43 1.37 -6.12
C SER A 372 -5.86 1.56 -4.72
N LEU A 373 -6.32 0.71 -3.82
CA LEU A 373 -5.78 0.53 -2.49
C LEU A 373 -4.86 -0.68 -2.48
N TRP A 374 -3.82 -0.63 -1.66
CA TRP A 374 -2.86 -1.71 -1.50
C TRP A 374 -2.81 -2.17 -0.05
N GLU A 375 -2.73 -3.48 0.15
CA GLU A 375 -2.63 -4.10 1.47
C GLU A 375 -1.59 -5.21 1.44
N ILE A 376 -0.79 -5.31 2.52
CA ILE A 376 0.01 -6.49 2.84
C ILE A 376 -0.63 -7.22 4.01
N ARG A 377 -0.50 -8.55 4.02
CA ARG A 377 -0.98 -9.40 5.12
C ARG A 377 0.21 -10.02 5.84
N GLY A 378 0.45 -9.56 7.08
CA GLY A 378 1.43 -10.15 7.99
C GLY A 378 0.95 -11.48 8.56
N LEU A 379 1.69 -12.00 9.53
CA LEU A 379 1.44 -13.28 10.18
C LEU A 379 0.04 -13.36 10.81
N ASP A 380 -0.45 -12.24 11.36
CA ASP A 380 -1.77 -12.09 11.96
C ASP A 380 -2.92 -12.24 10.94
N LYS A 381 -2.68 -11.91 9.67
CA LYS A 381 -3.70 -11.88 8.61
C LYS A 381 -3.67 -13.07 7.66
N VAL A 382 -2.60 -13.87 7.63
CA VAL A 382 -2.45 -15.01 6.69
C VAL A 382 -3.07 -16.33 7.18
N GLY A 383 -3.75 -16.33 8.33
CA GLY A 383 -4.60 -17.45 8.77
C GLY A 383 -3.94 -18.48 9.68
N GLY A 384 -2.73 -18.23 10.20
CA GLY A 384 -2.06 -19.05 11.21
C GLY A 384 -1.59 -20.45 10.75
N THR A 385 -2.28 -21.09 9.81
CA THR A 385 -1.94 -22.39 9.23
C THR A 385 -1.75 -22.30 7.72
N PHE A 386 -0.79 -23.06 7.20
CA PHE A 386 -0.50 -23.16 5.77
C PHE A 386 -1.44 -24.15 5.09
N HIS A 387 -2.00 -23.76 3.94
CA HIS A 387 -2.81 -24.63 3.09
C HIS A 387 -2.32 -24.52 1.64
N TRP A 388 -1.89 -25.63 1.05
CA TRP A 388 -1.35 -25.63 -0.32
C TRP A 388 -2.39 -25.23 -1.38
N GLN A 389 -3.68 -25.40 -1.06
CA GLN A 389 -4.79 -25.12 -1.98
C GLN A 389 -5.16 -23.65 -2.07
N THR A 390 -4.78 -22.81 -1.10
CA THR A 390 -5.28 -21.43 -1.06
C THR A 390 -4.63 -20.52 -2.08
N GLU A 391 -3.60 -20.97 -2.82
CA GLU A 391 -2.78 -20.20 -3.77
C GLU A 391 -2.21 -18.88 -3.22
N THR A 392 -2.48 -18.51 -1.96
CA THR A 392 -2.12 -17.23 -1.36
C THR A 392 -0.71 -17.20 -0.82
N LEU A 393 -0.25 -18.35 -0.33
CA LEU A 393 1.05 -18.55 0.28
C LEU A 393 1.79 -19.65 -0.47
N LYS A 394 3.10 -19.50 -0.58
CA LYS A 394 4.01 -20.55 -1.00
C LYS A 394 5.07 -20.78 0.08
N PRO A 395 5.49 -22.03 0.30
CA PRO A 395 6.58 -22.31 1.21
C PRO A 395 7.89 -21.76 0.62
N HIS A 396 8.81 -21.35 1.48
CA HIS A 396 10.16 -20.98 1.07
C HIS A 396 10.92 -22.19 0.51
N ASN A 397 11.90 -21.94 -0.36
CA ASN A 397 12.74 -22.97 -1.02
C ASN A 397 13.54 -23.87 -0.05
N PHE A 398 13.55 -23.57 1.25
CA PHE A 398 14.16 -24.44 2.27
C PHE A 398 13.26 -25.60 2.69
N HIS A 399 11.98 -25.59 2.31
CA HIS A 399 11.10 -26.74 2.44
C HIS A 399 11.36 -27.74 1.31
N ILE A 400 11.67 -28.99 1.65
CA ILE A 400 12.04 -30.04 0.69
C ILE A 400 10.79 -30.76 0.13
N ALA A 401 9.66 -30.74 0.84
CA ALA A 401 8.40 -31.35 0.41
C ALA A 401 7.19 -30.51 0.87
N GLU A 402 6.36 -30.08 -0.07
CA GLU A 402 5.25 -29.13 0.19
C GLU A 402 3.99 -29.82 0.72
N ASP A 403 3.79 -31.09 0.38
CA ASP A 403 2.58 -31.87 0.71
C ASP A 403 2.39 -32.09 2.23
N ARG A 404 3.49 -32.29 2.95
CA ARG A 404 3.51 -32.48 4.41
C ARG A 404 3.22 -31.21 5.22
N LEU A 405 3.29 -30.04 4.59
CA LEU A 405 3.12 -28.74 5.26
C LEU A 405 1.65 -28.35 5.44
N ASN A 406 0.73 -29.06 4.78
CA ASN A 406 -0.68 -28.73 4.84
C ASN A 406 -1.24 -28.83 6.27
N GLY A 407 -1.89 -27.76 6.73
CA GLY A 407 -2.43 -27.63 8.08
C GLY A 407 -1.40 -27.33 9.17
N LYS A 408 -0.12 -27.15 8.83
CA LYS A 408 0.93 -26.79 9.79
C LYS A 408 0.97 -25.28 10.04
N ALA A 409 1.47 -24.87 11.20
CA ALA A 409 1.50 -23.47 11.57
C ALA A 409 2.47 -22.67 10.69
N VAL A 410 2.07 -21.47 10.28
CA VAL A 410 3.00 -20.50 9.69
C VAL A 410 3.84 -19.91 10.83
N LEU A 411 5.17 -19.94 10.69
CA LEU A 411 6.11 -19.42 11.69
C LEU A 411 6.64 -18.04 11.30
N VAL A 412 6.94 -17.87 10.01
CA VAL A 412 7.51 -16.63 9.46
C VAL A 412 6.86 -16.32 8.13
N VAL A 413 6.47 -15.06 7.92
CA VAL A 413 6.12 -14.49 6.63
C VAL A 413 7.35 -13.75 6.11
N ILE A 414 8.11 -14.38 5.22
CA ILE A 414 9.33 -13.76 4.64
C ILE A 414 8.92 -12.63 3.69
N GLN A 415 7.97 -12.93 2.79
CA GLN A 415 7.34 -11.94 1.94
C GLN A 415 5.83 -11.98 2.18
N PRO A 416 5.19 -10.86 2.53
CA PRO A 416 3.75 -10.84 2.73
C PRO A 416 3.05 -10.93 1.36
N PRO A 417 1.90 -11.62 1.27
CA PRO A 417 1.07 -11.50 0.07
C PRO A 417 0.60 -10.05 -0.07
N LEU A 418 0.57 -9.60 -1.32
CA LEU A 418 0.19 -8.24 -1.70
C LEU A 418 -1.16 -8.26 -2.38
N TYR A 419 -2.09 -7.47 -1.86
CA TYR A 419 -3.45 -7.35 -2.35
C TYR A 419 -3.71 -5.95 -2.89
N ARG A 420 -4.56 -5.89 -3.91
CA ARG A 420 -5.07 -4.67 -4.50
C ARG A 420 -6.59 -4.66 -4.40
N TRP A 421 -7.11 -3.55 -3.89
CA TRP A 421 -8.54 -3.33 -3.70
C TRP A 421 -8.99 -2.20 -4.61
N GLY A 422 -10.11 -2.42 -5.29
CA GLY A 422 -10.61 -1.46 -6.27
C GLY A 422 -9.86 -1.50 -7.59
N ASP A 423 -10.46 -0.84 -8.56
CA ASP A 423 -9.93 -0.67 -9.90
C ASP A 423 -10.24 0.76 -10.39
N VAL A 424 -10.02 1.02 -11.68
CA VAL A 424 -10.36 2.30 -12.33
C VAL A 424 -11.85 2.68 -12.20
N THR A 425 -12.71 1.72 -11.87
CA THR A 425 -14.16 1.91 -11.65
C THR A 425 -14.53 2.13 -10.18
N LEU A 426 -13.54 2.19 -9.28
CA LEU A 426 -13.70 2.42 -7.83
C LEU A 426 -14.48 1.28 -7.14
N GLN A 427 -14.42 0.06 -7.68
CA GLN A 427 -15.07 -1.12 -7.11
C GLN A 427 -14.24 -1.75 -5.98
N TYR A 428 -14.21 -1.11 -4.82
CA TYR A 428 -13.40 -1.55 -3.66
C TYR A 428 -13.86 -2.85 -2.98
N HIS A 429 -14.86 -3.55 -3.52
CA HIS A 429 -15.37 -4.81 -2.97
C HIS A 429 -14.66 -6.05 -3.50
N LEU A 430 -13.77 -5.88 -4.49
CA LEU A 430 -12.99 -6.96 -5.08
C LEU A 430 -11.56 -6.92 -4.52
N ASP A 431 -11.25 -7.94 -3.72
CA ASP A 431 -9.91 -8.22 -3.23
C ASP A 431 -9.15 -9.03 -4.28
N SER A 432 -8.16 -8.43 -4.93
CA SER A 432 -7.33 -9.12 -5.92
C SER A 432 -5.94 -9.34 -5.35
N MET A 433 -5.55 -10.61 -5.20
CA MET A 433 -4.18 -10.93 -4.86
C MET A 433 -3.28 -10.67 -6.07
N VAL A 434 -2.32 -9.77 -5.90
CA VAL A 434 -1.36 -9.38 -6.94
C VAL A 434 -0.07 -10.20 -6.82
N ALA A 435 0.39 -10.47 -5.60
CA ALA A 435 1.57 -11.30 -5.37
C ALA A 435 1.35 -12.25 -4.19
N GLN A 436 1.81 -13.48 -4.35
CA GLN A 436 1.78 -14.50 -3.29
C GLN A 436 2.77 -14.17 -2.17
N GLY A 437 2.42 -14.58 -0.96
CA GLY A 437 3.31 -14.53 0.18
C GLY A 437 4.28 -15.72 0.18
N THR A 438 5.49 -15.52 0.66
CA THR A 438 6.47 -16.59 0.90
C THR A 438 6.60 -16.80 2.40
N VAL A 439 6.45 -18.04 2.87
CA VAL A 439 6.42 -18.36 4.31
C VAL A 439 7.38 -19.47 4.71
N ILE A 440 7.79 -19.45 5.98
CA ILE A 440 8.32 -20.63 6.68
C ILE A 440 7.19 -21.26 7.48
N VAL A 441 7.01 -22.56 7.28
CA VAL A 441 5.99 -23.35 7.94
C VAL A 441 6.65 -24.26 8.97
N GLU A 442 5.93 -24.56 10.05
CA GLU A 442 6.35 -25.54 11.04
C GLU A 442 6.51 -26.92 10.42
N ASP A 443 7.73 -27.45 10.51
CA ASP A 443 8.06 -28.82 10.10
C ASP A 443 9.29 -29.23 10.91
N PRO A 444 9.10 -29.69 12.17
CA PRO A 444 10.20 -30.21 12.97
C PRO A 444 10.84 -31.36 12.22
N ALA A 445 12.17 -31.46 12.29
CA ALA A 445 12.96 -32.43 11.55
C ALA A 445 12.31 -33.84 11.59
N PRO A 446 12.34 -34.60 10.48
CA PRO A 446 11.81 -35.96 10.48
C PRO A 446 12.53 -36.76 11.57
N THR A 447 11.75 -37.31 12.50
CA THR A 447 12.19 -38.36 13.43
C THR A 447 12.85 -39.53 12.71
#